data_AF-A0A3C0SPW3-F1
#
_entry.id   AF-A0A3C0SPW3-F1
#
_cell.length_a   1.000
_cell.length_b   1.000
_cell.length_c   1.000
_cell.angle_alpha   90.00
_cell.angle_beta   90.00
_cell.angle_gamma   90.00
#
_symmetry.space_group_name_H-M   'P 1'
#
loop_
_entity.id
_entity.type
_entity.pdbx_description
1 polymer ?
#
loop_
_entity_poly.entity_id
_entity_poly.type
_entity_poly.pdbx_seq_one_letter_code
_entity_poly.pdbx_strand_id
1 'polypeptide(L)'
;MAVQGELICAKNLAGSIQARCKVQGKILKYNTGHIFFKDKFKLTNKSMESLPSKAKLSFNELIILEPMDKKIFEEKIANIQVLNRLVVNGEFENIISEYVEDYYSIDKVILPKSAGNINYINDDTIINDSSIKKYKDSILFVEGEVEIALEEDIKLEDYIKTLYSEKVICKDKDYDSVKKVLGSDDIEVEIINGKVIRNIGKLSFSGNMDQIQEEISIRNVGKLIFEDNIEIDKFKEKILSIINYGIIIAPEHLMGAVNSKLKENYGKVKSSKEINSDKKESEKILYANLLELTL
;
A
#
# COMPACT_ATOMS: atom_id res chain seq x y z
N MET A 1 -16.27 29.25 -10.07
CA MET A 1 -15.99 28.22 -9.04
C MET A 1 -14.95 27.27 -9.60
N ALA A 2 -13.90 26.94 -8.84
CA ALA A 2 -12.89 25.98 -9.24
C ALA A 2 -13.02 24.72 -8.38
N VAL A 3 -13.07 23.55 -9.01
CA VAL A 3 -13.03 22.26 -8.32
C VAL A 3 -11.63 21.71 -8.50
N GLN A 4 -10.93 21.47 -7.40
CA GLN A 4 -9.65 20.75 -7.41
C GLN A 4 -9.90 19.28 -7.11
N GLY A 5 -9.24 18.38 -7.85
CA GLY A 5 -9.38 16.93 -7.68
C GLY A 5 -10.43 16.33 -8.61
N GLU A 6 -11.17 15.34 -8.11
CA GLU A 6 -12.07 14.53 -8.93
C GLU A 6 -13.52 15.01 -8.84
N LEU A 7 -14.15 15.20 -10.01
CA LEU A 7 -15.58 15.47 -10.12
C LEU A 7 -16.29 14.24 -10.69
N ILE A 8 -17.18 13.63 -9.90
CA ILE A 8 -18.05 12.55 -10.36
C ILE A 8 -19.47 13.08 -10.55
N CYS A 9 -20.04 12.91 -11.74
CA CYS A 9 -21.40 13.39 -12.04
C CYS A 9 -22.11 12.54 -13.10
N ALA A 10 -23.44 12.66 -13.18
CA ALA A 10 -24.22 12.04 -14.25
C ALA A 10 -23.84 12.65 -15.62
N LYS A 11 -23.76 11.82 -16.67
CA LYS A 11 -23.38 12.22 -18.03
C LYS A 11 -24.17 13.43 -18.54
N ASN A 12 -25.48 13.50 -18.25
CA ASN A 12 -26.35 14.62 -18.66
C ASN A 12 -26.03 15.95 -17.94
N LEU A 13 -25.39 15.94 -16.78
CA LEU A 13 -25.00 17.15 -16.04
C LEU A 13 -23.60 17.64 -16.38
N ALA A 14 -22.76 16.78 -16.95
CA ALA A 14 -21.35 17.08 -17.19
C ALA A 14 -21.14 18.37 -18.01
N GLY A 15 -21.89 18.56 -19.11
CA GLY A 15 -21.77 19.76 -19.94
C GLY A 15 -22.12 21.05 -19.18
N SER A 16 -23.22 21.02 -18.41
CA SER A 16 -23.65 22.16 -17.59
C SER A 16 -22.65 22.50 -16.48
N ILE A 17 -22.03 21.48 -15.87
CA ILE A 17 -21.02 21.68 -14.82
C ILE A 17 -19.73 22.25 -15.45
N GLN A 18 -19.27 21.69 -16.56
CA GLN A 18 -18.07 22.15 -17.27
C GLN A 18 -18.21 23.58 -17.79
N ALA A 19 -19.42 24.00 -18.18
CA ALA A 19 -19.67 25.38 -18.61
C ALA A 19 -19.61 26.41 -17.46
N ARG A 20 -19.76 25.98 -16.20
CA ARG A 20 -19.86 26.87 -15.03
C ARG A 20 -18.71 26.72 -14.03
N CYS A 21 -17.95 25.63 -14.12
CA CYS A 21 -16.88 25.30 -13.20
C CYS A 21 -15.60 24.94 -13.96
N LYS A 22 -14.46 25.47 -13.49
CA LYS A 22 -13.15 25.02 -13.95
C LYS A 22 -12.72 23.85 -13.08
N VAL A 23 -12.67 22.64 -13.65
CA VAL A 23 -12.18 21.45 -12.94
C VAL A 23 -10.68 21.32 -13.20
N GLN A 24 -9.89 21.36 -12.13
CA GLN A 24 -8.46 21.06 -12.14
C GLN A 24 -8.27 19.64 -11.61
N GLY A 25 -8.42 18.66 -12.49
CA GLY A 25 -8.34 17.22 -12.19
C GLY A 25 -9.18 16.38 -13.15
N LYS A 26 -9.66 15.21 -12.70
CA LYS A 26 -10.40 14.25 -13.53
C LYS A 26 -11.91 14.47 -13.40
N ILE A 27 -12.64 14.32 -14.50
CA ILE A 27 -14.10 14.31 -14.50
C ILE A 27 -14.56 12.90 -14.86
N LEU A 28 -15.16 12.20 -13.91
CA LEU A 28 -15.78 10.90 -14.13
C LEU A 28 -17.28 11.07 -14.36
N LYS A 29 -17.79 10.40 -15.39
CA LYS A 29 -19.18 10.55 -15.84
C LYS A 29 -19.89 9.21 -15.78
N TYR A 30 -20.87 9.09 -14.88
CA TYR A 30 -21.71 7.89 -14.84
C TYR A 30 -22.96 8.03 -15.71
N ASN A 31 -23.43 6.92 -16.26
CA ASN A 31 -24.60 6.88 -17.12
C ASN A 31 -25.85 7.35 -16.37
N THR A 32 -26.64 8.19 -17.04
CA THR A 32 -27.89 8.68 -16.46
C THR A 32 -28.88 7.53 -16.31
N GLY A 33 -29.53 7.44 -15.14
CA GLY A 33 -30.45 6.35 -14.81
C GLY A 33 -29.78 5.10 -14.22
N HIS A 34 -28.46 5.07 -14.09
CA HIS A 34 -27.78 4.03 -13.31
C HIS A 34 -27.88 4.33 -11.81
N ILE A 35 -27.96 3.28 -11.01
CA ILE A 35 -27.75 3.36 -9.56
C ILE A 35 -26.25 3.53 -9.35
N PHE A 36 -25.86 4.67 -8.78
CA PHE A 36 -24.45 5.04 -8.63
C PHE A 36 -23.93 4.76 -7.21
N PHE A 37 -22.81 4.05 -7.13
CA PHE A 37 -22.05 3.79 -5.91
C PHE A 37 -20.74 4.57 -5.97
N LYS A 38 -20.64 5.57 -5.09
CA LYS A 38 -19.52 6.53 -5.07
C LYS A 38 -18.22 5.94 -4.53
N ASP A 39 -18.32 5.14 -3.48
CA ASP A 39 -17.17 4.58 -2.79
C ASP A 39 -16.90 3.15 -3.28
N LYS A 40 -15.79 2.57 -2.80
CA LYS A 40 -15.43 1.16 -3.01
C LYS A 40 -16.58 0.24 -2.64
N PHE A 41 -17.11 -0.50 -3.61
CA PHE A 41 -18.28 -1.36 -3.41
C PHE A 41 -17.93 -2.84 -3.61
N LYS A 42 -18.21 -3.66 -2.59
CA LYS A 42 -18.08 -5.11 -2.66
C LYS A 42 -19.42 -5.72 -3.09
N LEU A 43 -19.46 -6.30 -4.28
CA LEU A 43 -20.64 -7.01 -4.78
C LEU A 43 -20.68 -8.41 -4.19
N THR A 44 -21.70 -8.67 -3.39
CA THR A 44 -22.00 -9.97 -2.75
C THR A 44 -23.42 -10.41 -3.10
N ASN A 45 -23.74 -11.69 -2.93
CA ASN A 45 -25.11 -12.20 -3.17
C ASN A 45 -26.16 -11.40 -2.37
N LYS A 46 -25.87 -11.10 -1.10
CA LYS A 46 -26.73 -10.26 -0.24
C LYS A 46 -26.95 -8.85 -0.82
N SER A 47 -25.90 -8.23 -1.36
CA SER A 47 -26.05 -6.92 -2.00
C SER A 47 -26.89 -6.99 -3.27
N MET A 48 -26.73 -8.04 -4.07
CA MET A 48 -27.48 -8.24 -5.31
C MET A 48 -28.97 -8.52 -5.06
N GLU A 49 -29.31 -9.29 -4.03
CA GLU A 49 -30.70 -9.57 -3.64
C GLU A 49 -31.51 -8.29 -3.38
N SER A 50 -30.85 -7.28 -2.81
CA SER A 50 -31.45 -5.98 -2.50
C SER A 50 -31.69 -5.09 -3.72
N LEU A 51 -31.12 -5.43 -4.88
CA LEU A 51 -31.27 -4.65 -6.10
C LEU A 51 -32.64 -4.90 -6.76
N PRO A 52 -33.17 -3.89 -7.48
CA PRO A 52 -34.26 -4.11 -8.44
C PRO A 52 -33.84 -5.13 -9.52
N SER A 53 -34.81 -5.81 -10.13
CA SER A 53 -34.52 -6.68 -11.28
C SER A 53 -33.96 -5.86 -12.44
N LYS A 54 -32.95 -6.41 -13.13
CA LYS A 54 -32.28 -5.79 -14.29
C LYS A 54 -31.80 -4.35 -14.02
N ALA A 55 -31.27 -4.12 -12.82
CA ALA A 55 -30.66 -2.85 -12.46
C ALA A 55 -29.45 -2.54 -13.35
N LYS A 56 -29.34 -1.27 -13.74
CA LYS A 56 -28.14 -0.71 -14.38
C LYS A 56 -27.33 -0.01 -13.31
N LEU A 57 -26.08 -0.39 -13.16
CA LEU A 57 -25.25 0.03 -12.03
C LEU A 57 -24.05 0.82 -12.53
N SER A 58 -23.63 1.81 -11.74
CA SER A 58 -22.38 2.52 -11.96
C SER A 58 -21.58 2.51 -10.66
N PHE A 59 -20.33 2.10 -10.73
CA PHE A 59 -19.42 2.04 -9.59
C PHE A 59 -18.22 2.93 -9.84
N ASN A 60 -17.79 3.68 -8.84
CA ASN A 60 -16.46 4.26 -8.89
C ASN A 60 -15.41 3.13 -8.86
N GLU A 61 -15.49 2.28 -7.84
CA GLU A 61 -14.66 1.08 -7.69
C GLU A 61 -15.53 -0.13 -7.35
N LEU A 62 -15.35 -1.22 -8.09
CA LEU A 62 -16.13 -2.45 -7.96
C LEU A 62 -15.24 -3.62 -7.57
N ILE A 63 -15.66 -4.39 -6.57
CA ILE A 63 -14.94 -5.55 -6.05
C ILE A 63 -15.82 -6.79 -6.04
N ILE A 64 -15.33 -7.84 -6.68
CA ILE A 64 -16.04 -9.11 -6.87
C ILE A 64 -15.09 -10.26 -6.55
N LEU A 65 -15.05 -10.65 -5.27
CA LEU A 65 -14.12 -11.67 -4.78
C LEU A 65 -14.82 -12.94 -4.30
N GLU A 66 -16.06 -12.80 -3.80
CA GLU A 66 -16.81 -13.89 -3.21
C GLU A 66 -17.55 -14.71 -4.27
N PRO A 67 -17.89 -15.98 -3.96
CA PRO A 67 -18.74 -16.79 -4.82
C PRO A 67 -20.04 -16.10 -5.19
N MET A 68 -20.26 -15.98 -6.50
CA MET A 68 -21.42 -15.33 -7.07
C MET A 68 -22.49 -16.35 -7.47
N ASP A 69 -23.73 -16.14 -7.02
CA ASP A 69 -24.86 -16.87 -7.58
C ASP A 69 -25.21 -16.29 -8.96
N LYS A 70 -24.91 -17.08 -9.99
CA LYS A 70 -25.14 -16.71 -11.39
C LYS A 70 -26.61 -16.38 -11.68
N LYS A 71 -27.57 -17.06 -11.06
CA LYS A 71 -29.00 -16.80 -11.29
C LYS A 71 -29.41 -15.45 -10.72
N ILE A 72 -28.98 -15.16 -9.49
CA ILE A 72 -29.25 -13.86 -8.85
C ILE A 72 -28.58 -12.75 -9.67
N PHE A 73 -27.33 -12.93 -10.09
CA PHE A 73 -26.62 -11.96 -10.91
C PHE A 73 -27.35 -11.66 -12.22
N GLU A 74 -27.71 -12.70 -12.98
CA GLU A 74 -28.44 -12.57 -14.24
C GLU A 74 -29.83 -11.94 -14.06
N GLU A 75 -30.56 -12.25 -12.98
CA GLU A 75 -31.87 -11.67 -12.70
C GLU A 75 -31.77 -10.18 -12.33
N LYS A 76 -30.78 -9.83 -11.51
CA LYS A 76 -30.68 -8.53 -10.85
C LYS A 76 -29.89 -7.51 -11.65
N ILE A 77 -28.92 -7.92 -12.45
CA ILE A 77 -27.98 -7.00 -13.11
C ILE A 77 -28.20 -7.04 -14.62
N ALA A 78 -28.42 -5.86 -15.19
CA ALA A 78 -28.52 -5.69 -16.64
C ALA A 78 -27.20 -5.23 -17.25
N ASN A 79 -26.51 -4.31 -16.58
CA ASN A 79 -25.28 -3.70 -17.07
C ASN A 79 -24.52 -3.03 -15.92
N ILE A 80 -23.19 -3.03 -16.03
CA ILE A 80 -22.27 -2.43 -15.06
C ILE A 80 -21.40 -1.41 -15.79
N GLN A 81 -21.31 -0.21 -15.25
CA GLN A 81 -20.29 0.77 -15.61
C GLN A 81 -19.29 0.90 -14.45
N VAL A 82 -18.00 0.79 -14.74
CA VAL A 82 -16.93 1.04 -13.76
C VAL A 82 -16.16 2.29 -14.17
N LEU A 83 -16.04 3.27 -13.28
CA LEU A 83 -15.44 4.56 -13.61
C LEU A 83 -13.94 4.62 -13.34
N ASN A 84 -13.48 3.94 -12.28
CA ASN A 84 -12.09 3.96 -11.87
C ASN A 84 -11.47 2.57 -11.96
N ARG A 85 -11.88 1.63 -11.08
CA ARG A 85 -11.21 0.34 -10.93
C ARG A 85 -12.16 -0.84 -10.74
N LEU A 86 -11.83 -1.97 -11.36
CA LEU A 86 -12.48 -3.27 -11.14
C LEU A 86 -11.47 -4.26 -10.55
N VAL A 87 -11.78 -4.82 -9.38
CA VAL A 87 -11.02 -5.92 -8.77
C VAL A 87 -11.90 -7.17 -8.81
N VAL A 88 -11.44 -8.21 -9.51
CA VAL A 88 -12.24 -9.40 -9.76
C VAL A 88 -11.43 -10.67 -9.50
N ASN A 89 -12.04 -11.65 -8.84
CA ASN A 89 -11.50 -13.00 -8.81
C ASN A 89 -11.56 -13.59 -10.23
N GLY A 90 -10.44 -14.11 -10.73
CA GLY A 90 -10.32 -14.64 -12.08
C GLY A 90 -11.33 -15.75 -12.42
N GLU A 91 -11.93 -16.41 -11.41
CA GLU A 91 -13.04 -17.36 -11.61
C GLU A 91 -14.26 -16.71 -12.27
N PHE A 92 -14.52 -15.42 -11.99
CA PHE A 92 -15.70 -14.70 -12.45
C PHE A 92 -15.42 -13.75 -13.62
N GLU A 93 -14.16 -13.58 -14.03
CA GLU A 93 -13.75 -12.61 -15.04
C GLU A 93 -14.57 -12.72 -16.32
N ASN A 94 -14.70 -13.94 -16.87
CA ASN A 94 -15.45 -14.19 -18.10
C ASN A 94 -16.91 -13.73 -17.99
N ILE A 95 -17.57 -14.03 -16.86
CA ILE A 95 -18.97 -13.65 -16.63
C ILE A 95 -19.07 -12.13 -16.51
N ILE A 96 -18.19 -11.51 -15.72
CA ILE A 96 -18.23 -10.07 -15.47
C ILE A 96 -17.92 -9.26 -16.75
N SER A 97 -17.01 -9.76 -17.59
CA SER A 97 -16.62 -9.08 -18.83
C SER A 97 -17.78 -8.84 -19.80
N GLU A 98 -18.81 -9.69 -19.79
CA GLU A 98 -19.99 -9.54 -20.64
C GLU A 98 -20.95 -8.42 -20.18
N TYR A 99 -20.89 -8.04 -18.91
CA TYR A 99 -21.80 -7.07 -18.30
C TYR A 99 -21.17 -5.69 -18.11
N VAL A 100 -19.84 -5.62 -18.10
CA VAL A 100 -19.09 -4.38 -17.87
C VAL A 100 -18.93 -3.60 -19.18
N GLU A 101 -19.46 -2.39 -19.22
CA GLU A 101 -19.26 -1.44 -20.33
C GLU A 101 -17.77 -1.13 -20.51
N ASP A 102 -17.31 -1.09 -21.76
CA ASP A 102 -15.93 -0.75 -22.12
C ASP A 102 -14.89 -1.57 -21.32
N TYR A 103 -15.18 -2.85 -21.04
CA TYR A 103 -14.38 -3.72 -20.17
C TYR A 103 -12.87 -3.60 -20.39
N TYR A 104 -12.40 -3.57 -21.64
CA TYR A 104 -10.97 -3.51 -21.98
C TYR A 104 -10.30 -2.14 -21.71
N SER A 105 -11.07 -1.09 -21.47
CA SER A 105 -10.58 0.28 -21.24
C SER A 105 -10.49 0.66 -19.76
N ILE A 106 -10.89 -0.23 -18.85
CA ILE A 106 -10.95 0.03 -17.40
C ILE A 106 -9.67 -0.47 -16.72
N ASP A 107 -9.22 0.23 -15.68
CA ASP A 107 -8.16 -0.24 -14.78
C ASP A 107 -8.65 -1.48 -14.01
N LYS A 108 -7.95 -2.59 -14.16
CA LYS A 108 -8.42 -3.91 -13.71
C LYS A 108 -7.33 -4.66 -12.98
N VAL A 109 -7.75 -5.28 -11.88
CA VAL A 109 -6.92 -6.17 -11.08
C VAL A 109 -7.61 -7.52 -11.06
N ILE A 110 -7.04 -8.47 -11.81
CA ILE A 110 -7.56 -9.83 -11.92
C ILE A 110 -6.78 -10.71 -10.95
N LEU A 111 -7.46 -11.21 -9.94
CA LEU A 111 -6.86 -12.07 -8.93
C LEU A 111 -6.81 -13.52 -9.41
N PRO A 112 -5.88 -14.34 -8.87
CA PRO A 112 -5.79 -15.75 -9.22
C PRO A 112 -7.13 -16.48 -9.11
N LYS A 113 -7.36 -17.39 -10.06
CA LYS A 113 -8.52 -18.29 -10.08
C LYS A 113 -8.52 -19.16 -8.84
N SER A 114 -9.40 -18.85 -7.89
CA SER A 114 -9.52 -19.61 -6.65
C SER A 114 -10.92 -19.54 -6.06
N ALA A 115 -11.41 -20.68 -5.61
CA ALA A 115 -12.62 -20.79 -4.79
C ALA A 115 -12.39 -20.42 -3.31
N GLY A 116 -11.15 -20.08 -2.93
CA GLY A 116 -10.77 -19.76 -1.56
C GLY A 116 -11.21 -18.36 -1.10
N ASN A 117 -11.10 -18.12 0.21
CA ASN A 117 -11.29 -16.80 0.79
C ASN A 117 -10.12 -15.88 0.40
N ILE A 118 -10.35 -14.97 -0.55
CA ILE A 118 -9.34 -14.00 -0.97
C ILE A 118 -9.47 -12.72 -0.13
N ASN A 119 -8.41 -12.38 0.60
CA ASN A 119 -8.22 -11.09 1.23
C ASN A 119 -7.41 -10.18 0.30
N TYR A 120 -8.00 -9.07 -0.10
CA TYR A 120 -7.38 -8.10 -1.00
C TYR A 120 -7.04 -6.79 -0.29
N ILE A 121 -5.78 -6.35 -0.40
CA ILE A 121 -5.26 -5.12 0.17
C ILE A 121 -4.65 -4.27 -0.95
N ASN A 122 -5.10 -3.02 -1.07
CA ASN A 122 -4.66 -2.05 -2.08
C ASN A 122 -3.68 -1.04 -1.47
N ASP A 123 -2.71 -1.52 -0.71
CA ASP A 123 -1.68 -0.72 -0.04
C ASP A 123 -0.57 -1.64 0.49
N ASP A 124 0.52 -1.05 0.97
CA ASP A 124 1.50 -1.73 1.80
C ASP A 124 0.84 -2.28 3.07
N THR A 125 1.32 -3.42 3.58
CA THR A 125 0.80 -4.00 4.82
C THR A 125 1.89 -4.57 5.71
N ILE A 126 1.64 -4.54 7.02
CA ILE A 126 2.51 -5.15 8.03
C ILE A 126 1.75 -6.30 8.68
N ILE A 127 2.34 -7.49 8.62
CA ILE A 127 1.84 -8.71 9.24
C ILE A 127 2.64 -8.96 10.51
N ASN A 128 1.97 -8.84 11.65
CA ASN A 128 2.52 -9.14 12.97
C ASN A 128 1.66 -10.20 13.67
N ASP A 129 2.08 -10.63 14.86
CA ASP A 129 1.45 -11.69 15.67
C ASP A 129 -0.06 -11.47 15.90
N SER A 130 -0.51 -10.20 15.89
CA SER A 130 -1.92 -9.84 16.04
C SER A 130 -2.68 -9.78 14.71
N SER A 131 -2.10 -9.16 13.67
CA SER A 131 -2.77 -9.00 12.38
C SER A 131 -2.85 -10.30 11.59
N ILE A 132 -1.87 -11.20 11.74
CA ILE A 132 -1.82 -12.49 11.03
C ILE A 132 -3.07 -13.35 11.26
N LYS A 133 -3.63 -13.30 12.48
CA LYS A 133 -4.83 -14.04 12.89
C LYS A 133 -6.06 -13.72 12.05
N LYS A 134 -6.12 -12.54 11.42
CA LYS A 134 -7.23 -12.11 10.54
C LYS A 134 -7.22 -12.83 9.19
N TYR A 135 -6.08 -13.40 8.80
CA TYR A 135 -5.87 -13.99 7.48
C TYR A 135 -5.99 -15.51 7.47
N LYS A 136 -6.51 -16.10 8.56
CA LYS A 136 -6.64 -17.55 8.71
C LYS A 136 -7.29 -18.21 7.48
N ASP A 137 -6.62 -19.24 6.97
CA ASP A 137 -7.03 -20.06 5.83
C ASP A 137 -7.27 -19.29 4.52
N SER A 138 -6.67 -18.10 4.38
CA SER A 138 -6.94 -17.20 3.25
C SER A 138 -5.82 -17.14 2.21
N ILE A 139 -6.20 -16.70 1.01
CA ILE A 139 -5.28 -16.21 -0.02
C ILE A 139 -5.17 -14.71 0.19
N LEU A 140 -3.98 -14.23 0.53
CA LEU A 140 -3.70 -12.83 0.74
C LEU A 140 -3.10 -12.25 -0.54
N PHE A 141 -3.79 -11.27 -1.13
CA PHE A 141 -3.31 -10.53 -2.29
C PHE A 141 -3.13 -9.07 -1.91
N VAL A 142 -1.91 -8.59 -2.01
CA VAL A 142 -1.50 -7.23 -1.64
C VAL A 142 -0.93 -6.58 -2.90
N GLU A 143 -1.45 -5.44 -3.32
CA GLU A 143 -0.86 -4.72 -4.46
C GLU A 143 0.47 -4.05 -4.12
N GLY A 144 0.76 -3.79 -2.85
CA GLY A 144 2.03 -3.21 -2.40
C GLY A 144 2.98 -4.21 -1.74
N GLU A 145 3.84 -3.67 -0.88
CA GLU A 145 4.83 -4.45 -0.13
C GLU A 145 4.23 -5.08 1.13
N VAL A 146 4.74 -6.25 1.51
CA VAL A 146 4.34 -6.96 2.72
C VAL A 146 5.52 -7.08 3.66
N GLU A 147 5.44 -6.45 4.82
CA GLU A 147 6.42 -6.62 5.89
C GLU A 147 5.95 -7.69 6.89
N ILE A 148 6.74 -8.74 7.06
CA ILE A 148 6.55 -9.79 8.05
C ILE A 148 7.35 -9.43 9.29
N ALA A 149 6.63 -9.03 10.34
CA ALA A 149 7.15 -8.60 11.63
C ALA A 149 6.59 -9.50 12.74
N LEU A 150 6.92 -10.81 12.66
CA LEU A 150 6.53 -11.78 13.67
C LEU A 150 7.58 -11.82 14.79
N GLU A 151 7.12 -11.78 16.04
CA GLU A 151 8.02 -11.85 17.20
C GLU A 151 7.98 -13.25 17.84
N GLU A 152 6.77 -13.80 18.00
CA GLU A 152 6.57 -15.19 18.41
C GLU A 152 7.01 -16.19 17.32
N ASP A 153 7.20 -17.46 17.69
CA ASP A 153 7.45 -18.58 16.76
C ASP A 153 6.14 -18.99 16.05
N ILE A 154 5.62 -18.06 15.25
CA ILE A 154 4.40 -18.21 14.46
C ILE A 154 4.79 -18.57 13.04
N LYS A 155 4.23 -19.67 12.53
CA LYS A 155 4.38 -20.07 11.14
C LYS A 155 3.33 -19.39 10.28
N LEU A 156 3.74 -18.69 9.23
CA LEU A 156 2.83 -18.05 8.28
C LEU A 156 1.90 -19.07 7.64
N GLU A 157 2.41 -20.27 7.30
CA GLU A 157 1.63 -21.32 6.63
C GLU A 157 0.43 -21.82 7.46
N ASP A 158 0.41 -21.59 8.77
CA ASP A 158 -0.71 -21.95 9.64
C ASP A 158 -1.90 -20.97 9.49
N TYR A 159 -1.66 -19.80 8.89
CA TYR A 159 -2.67 -18.74 8.73
C TYR A 159 -2.89 -18.40 7.27
N ILE A 160 -1.84 -18.19 6.48
CA ILE A 160 -1.92 -17.73 5.11
C ILE A 160 -1.60 -18.91 4.19
N LYS A 161 -2.56 -19.28 3.34
CA LYS A 161 -2.37 -20.37 2.36
C LYS A 161 -1.48 -19.94 1.21
N THR A 162 -1.69 -18.70 0.75
CA THR A 162 -0.97 -18.15 -0.39
C THR A 162 -0.88 -16.64 -0.24
N LEU A 163 0.28 -16.08 -0.58
CA LEU A 163 0.62 -14.66 -0.51
C LEU A 163 1.06 -14.18 -1.90
N TYR A 164 0.37 -13.18 -2.42
CA TYR A 164 0.77 -12.41 -3.59
C TYR A 164 1.05 -10.97 -3.16
N SER A 165 2.20 -10.46 -3.59
CA SER A 165 2.63 -9.07 -3.34
C SER A 165 3.65 -8.63 -4.38
N GLU A 166 3.89 -7.32 -4.49
CA GLU A 166 5.03 -6.81 -5.26
C GLU A 166 6.36 -7.31 -4.66
N LYS A 167 6.48 -7.25 -3.33
CA LYS A 167 7.67 -7.64 -2.59
C LYS A 167 7.31 -8.04 -1.15
N VAL A 168 8.01 -9.04 -0.62
CA VAL A 168 7.92 -9.42 0.80
C VAL A 168 9.22 -9.04 1.51
N ILE A 169 9.10 -8.40 2.66
CA ILE A 169 10.21 -8.03 3.53
C ILE A 169 10.07 -8.87 4.81
N CYS A 170 11.07 -9.65 5.18
CA CYS A 170 10.98 -10.50 6.36
C CYS A 170 12.33 -10.67 7.07
N LYS A 171 12.31 -11.02 8.36
CA LYS A 171 13.51 -11.43 9.07
C LYS A 171 14.02 -12.77 8.52
N ASP A 172 15.32 -13.03 8.66
CA ASP A 172 15.93 -14.29 8.22
C ASP A 172 15.23 -15.52 8.83
N LYS A 173 14.84 -15.43 10.10
CA LYS A 173 14.09 -16.49 10.81
C LYS A 173 12.75 -16.85 10.17
N ASP A 174 12.11 -15.91 9.46
CA ASP A 174 10.77 -16.08 8.89
C ASP A 174 10.84 -16.49 7.40
N TYR A 175 12.01 -16.43 6.78
CA TYR A 175 12.21 -16.62 5.34
C TYR A 175 11.67 -17.96 4.83
N ASP A 176 11.96 -19.06 5.53
CA ASP A 176 11.48 -20.39 5.14
C ASP A 176 9.94 -20.48 5.21
N SER A 177 9.32 -19.82 6.18
CA SER A 177 7.86 -19.76 6.32
C SER A 177 7.24 -18.89 5.22
N VAL A 178 7.85 -17.75 4.91
CA VAL A 178 7.46 -16.90 3.77
C VAL A 178 7.52 -17.67 2.46
N LYS A 179 8.62 -18.37 2.18
CA LYS A 179 8.80 -19.11 0.92
C LYS A 179 7.73 -20.18 0.70
N LYS A 180 7.20 -20.81 1.75
CA LYS A 180 6.13 -21.81 1.64
C LYS A 180 4.78 -21.23 1.22
N VAL A 181 4.54 -19.95 1.49
CA VAL A 181 3.25 -19.31 1.23
C VAL A 181 3.25 -18.44 -0.01
N LEU A 182 4.39 -18.20 -0.68
CA LEU A 182 4.41 -17.37 -1.89
C LEU A 182 3.55 -17.98 -3.01
N GLY A 183 2.75 -17.13 -3.65
CA GLY A 183 1.91 -17.51 -4.79
C GLY A 183 2.63 -17.55 -6.13
N SER A 184 3.88 -17.07 -6.18
CA SER A 184 4.78 -17.15 -7.34
C SER A 184 6.24 -17.08 -6.88
N ASP A 185 7.12 -17.81 -7.56
CA ASP A 185 8.58 -17.76 -7.33
C ASP A 185 9.20 -16.41 -7.77
N ASP A 186 8.49 -15.65 -8.60
CA ASP A 186 8.93 -14.34 -9.10
C ASP A 186 8.79 -13.22 -8.07
N ILE A 187 8.13 -13.47 -6.94
CA ILE A 187 7.95 -12.46 -5.89
C ILE A 187 9.29 -12.23 -5.19
N GLU A 188 9.78 -10.98 -5.21
CA GLU A 188 11.00 -10.60 -4.52
C GLU A 188 10.83 -10.74 -3.01
N VAL A 189 11.80 -11.41 -2.36
CA VAL A 189 11.89 -11.48 -0.90
C VAL A 189 13.15 -10.78 -0.45
N GLU A 190 12.99 -9.69 0.28
CA GLU A 190 14.08 -8.99 0.94
C GLU A 190 14.22 -9.47 2.39
N ILE A 191 15.36 -10.10 2.68
CA ILE A 191 15.72 -10.48 4.03
C ILE A 191 16.33 -9.26 4.74
N ILE A 192 15.71 -8.88 5.85
CA ILE A 192 16.17 -7.85 6.78
C ILE A 192 16.75 -8.50 8.02
N ASN A 193 17.86 -7.93 8.51
CA ASN A 193 18.41 -8.32 9.80
C ASN A 193 18.02 -7.28 10.86
N GLY A 194 17.72 -7.77 12.05
CA GLY A 194 17.32 -6.94 13.19
C GLY A 194 15.92 -6.33 13.04
N LYS A 195 15.68 -5.22 13.74
CA LYS A 195 14.39 -4.51 13.69
C LYS A 195 14.35 -3.49 12.57
N VAL A 196 13.23 -3.47 11.83
CA VAL A 196 13.02 -2.45 10.80
C VAL A 196 12.37 -1.21 11.38
N ILE A 197 12.95 -0.06 11.01
CA ILE A 197 12.39 1.26 11.31
C ILE A 197 12.04 1.94 10.00
N ARG A 198 10.73 2.09 9.74
CA ARG A 198 10.21 2.87 8.61
C ARG A 198 10.00 4.32 9.03
N ASN A 199 10.81 5.23 8.50
CA ASN A 199 10.65 6.68 8.70
C ASN A 199 9.95 7.32 7.51
N ILE A 200 8.68 7.66 7.67
CA ILE A 200 7.90 8.43 6.67
C ILE A 200 7.86 9.94 6.94
N GLY A 201 8.26 10.37 8.14
CA GLY A 201 8.12 11.74 8.63
C GLY A 201 9.48 12.35 8.98
N LYS A 202 9.67 12.71 10.25
CA LYS A 202 10.98 13.12 10.77
C LYS A 202 11.38 12.17 11.88
N LEU A 203 12.54 11.54 11.76
CA LEU A 203 13.15 10.69 12.78
C LEU A 203 14.52 11.27 13.14
N SER A 204 14.81 11.39 14.43
CA SER A 204 16.11 11.85 14.93
C SER A 204 16.67 10.81 15.90
N PHE A 205 17.92 10.44 15.71
CA PHE A 205 18.68 9.66 16.69
C PHE A 205 19.60 10.62 17.44
N SER A 206 19.54 10.56 18.76
CA SER A 206 20.32 11.39 19.67
C SER A 206 20.83 10.54 20.83
N GLY A 207 22.03 10.84 21.33
CA GLY A 207 22.56 10.26 22.56
C GLY A 207 23.09 8.85 22.38
N ASN A 208 22.95 8.03 23.44
CA ASN A 208 23.55 6.70 23.48
C ASN A 208 22.65 5.66 22.77
N MET A 209 23.18 5.06 21.70
CA MET A 209 22.50 4.01 20.94
C MET A 209 22.46 2.64 21.65
N ASP A 210 23.08 2.47 22.82
CA ASP A 210 23.02 1.24 23.61
C ASP A 210 21.60 0.87 24.06
N GLN A 211 20.70 1.84 24.11
CA GLN A 211 19.29 1.61 24.41
C GLN A 211 18.56 0.82 23.30
N ILE A 212 19.16 0.74 22.10
CA ILE A 212 18.66 -0.07 21.00
C ILE A 212 19.05 -1.54 21.28
N GLN A 213 18.04 -2.33 21.66
CA GLN A 213 18.22 -3.72 22.13
C GLN A 213 18.76 -4.66 21.05
N GLU A 214 18.42 -4.42 19.79
CA GLU A 214 18.80 -5.24 18.64
C GLU A 214 19.27 -4.34 17.51
N GLU A 215 20.13 -4.83 16.62
CA GLU A 215 20.53 -4.05 15.46
C GLU A 215 19.31 -3.65 14.61
N ILE A 216 19.38 -2.51 13.92
CA ILE A 216 18.25 -1.96 13.17
C ILE A 216 18.59 -1.73 11.70
N SER A 217 17.62 -2.03 10.84
CA SER A 217 17.62 -1.66 9.43
C SER A 217 16.63 -0.52 9.21
N ILE A 218 17.06 0.58 8.58
CA ILE A 218 16.27 1.80 8.44
C ILE A 218 15.78 1.96 7.00
N ARG A 219 14.47 2.14 6.82
CA ARG A 219 13.89 2.59 5.55
C ARG A 219 13.44 4.04 5.68
N ASN A 220 14.20 4.96 5.09
CA ASN A 220 13.96 6.39 5.20
C ASN A 220 13.25 6.95 3.95
N VAL A 221 11.98 7.32 4.09
CA VAL A 221 11.22 8.08 3.10
C VAL A 221 11.18 9.57 3.46
N GLY A 222 11.24 9.90 4.74
CA GLY A 222 11.19 11.27 5.25
C GLY A 222 12.57 11.90 5.52
N LYS A 223 12.67 12.62 6.63
CA LYS A 223 13.89 13.27 7.12
C LYS A 223 14.47 12.47 8.28
N LEU A 224 15.63 11.88 8.08
CA LEU A 224 16.38 11.15 9.10
C LEU A 224 17.55 12.02 9.58
N ILE A 225 17.70 12.20 10.88
CA ILE A 225 18.73 13.03 11.50
C ILE A 225 19.53 12.17 12.47
N PHE A 226 20.84 12.16 12.33
CA PHE A 226 21.77 11.67 13.33
C PHE A 226 22.37 12.90 14.01
N GLU A 227 22.30 12.98 15.33
CA GLU A 227 22.89 14.09 16.09
C GLU A 227 24.39 13.92 16.31
N ASP A 228 25.05 15.04 16.64
CA ASP A 228 26.51 15.12 16.81
C ASP A 228 27.05 14.22 17.94
N ASN A 229 26.19 13.89 18.91
CA ASN A 229 26.52 13.11 20.10
C ASN A 229 26.51 11.58 19.88
N ILE A 230 26.26 11.11 18.66
CA ILE A 230 26.30 9.68 18.35
C ILE A 230 27.76 9.24 18.11
N GLU A 231 28.15 8.18 18.82
CA GLU A 231 29.44 7.54 18.66
C GLU A 231 29.48 6.65 17.41
N ILE A 232 30.56 6.73 16.63
CA ILE A 232 30.71 6.02 15.35
C ILE A 232 30.63 4.50 15.53
N ASP A 233 31.27 3.97 16.57
CA ASP A 233 31.32 2.53 16.79
C ASP A 233 29.95 1.99 17.17
N LYS A 234 29.21 2.72 18.00
CA LYS A 234 27.82 2.42 18.34
C LYS A 234 26.89 2.52 17.15
N PHE A 235 27.08 3.50 16.28
CA PHE A 235 26.35 3.58 15.02
C PHE A 235 26.60 2.34 14.16
N LYS A 236 27.87 1.93 13.99
CA LYS A 236 28.22 0.78 13.14
C LYS A 236 27.70 -0.55 13.71
N GLU A 237 27.71 -0.67 15.03
CA GLU A 237 27.16 -1.81 15.77
C GLU A 237 25.63 -1.85 15.64
N LYS A 238 24.93 -0.74 15.87
CA LYS A 238 23.47 -0.74 15.95
C LYS A 238 22.75 -0.56 14.62
N ILE A 239 23.35 0.13 13.65
CA ILE A 239 22.75 0.31 12.33
C ILE A 239 23.29 -0.75 11.37
N LEU A 240 22.43 -1.67 10.96
CA LEU A 240 22.76 -2.70 9.99
C LEU A 240 22.80 -2.17 8.56
N SER A 241 21.71 -1.50 8.17
CA SER A 241 21.54 -1.00 6.81
C SER A 241 20.57 0.17 6.76
N ILE A 242 20.67 0.96 5.70
CA ILE A 242 19.81 2.09 5.41
C ILE A 242 19.40 2.02 3.93
N ILE A 243 18.09 2.06 3.67
CA ILE A 243 17.52 2.32 2.34
C ILE A 243 16.96 3.74 2.38
N ASN A 244 17.47 4.63 1.53
CA ASN A 244 17.14 6.04 1.56
C ASN A 244 16.40 6.50 0.31
N TYR A 245 15.16 6.95 0.48
CA TYR A 245 14.37 7.70 -0.51
C TYR A 245 14.25 9.19 -0.14
N GLY A 246 14.51 9.54 1.11
CA GLY A 246 14.34 10.88 1.66
C GLY A 246 15.62 11.67 1.86
N ILE A 247 15.69 12.45 2.94
CA ILE A 247 16.85 13.25 3.32
C ILE A 247 17.47 12.68 4.59
N ILE A 248 18.75 12.32 4.52
CA ILE A 248 19.56 11.97 5.69
C ILE A 248 20.45 13.15 6.04
N ILE A 249 20.50 13.48 7.32
CA ILE A 249 21.37 14.50 7.89
C ILE A 249 22.22 13.82 8.93
N ALA A 250 23.54 13.92 8.76
CA ALA A 250 24.48 13.36 9.70
C ALA A 250 25.63 14.33 9.95
N PRO A 251 26.25 14.29 11.14
CA PRO A 251 27.44 15.07 11.40
C PRO A 251 28.61 14.53 10.58
N GLU A 252 29.60 15.39 10.31
CA GLU A 252 30.72 15.06 9.42
C GLU A 252 31.47 13.80 9.85
N HIS A 253 31.63 13.56 11.15
CA HIS A 253 32.32 12.38 11.66
C HIS A 253 31.54 11.08 11.39
N LEU A 254 30.21 11.13 11.23
CA LEU A 254 29.39 9.97 10.91
C LEU A 254 29.16 9.76 9.41
N MET A 255 29.44 10.74 8.55
CA MET A 255 29.15 10.65 7.11
C MET A 255 29.73 9.39 6.46
N GLY A 256 30.96 9.01 6.80
CA GLY A 256 31.58 7.79 6.30
C GLY A 256 30.84 6.52 6.76
N ALA A 257 30.42 6.48 8.03
CA ALA A 257 29.69 5.35 8.59
C ALA A 257 28.28 5.25 7.98
N VAL A 258 27.56 6.37 7.86
CA VAL A 258 26.25 6.45 7.19
C VAL A 258 26.35 5.94 5.77
N ASN A 259 27.30 6.44 4.98
CA ASN A 259 27.49 6.01 3.60
C ASN A 259 27.81 4.53 3.49
N SER A 260 28.58 3.97 4.43
CA SER A 260 28.88 2.53 4.45
C SER A 260 27.68 1.64 4.76
N LYS A 261 26.64 2.19 5.39
CA LYS A 261 25.40 1.47 5.72
C LYS A 261 24.29 1.69 4.69
N LEU A 262 24.48 2.56 3.69
CA LEU A 262 23.50 2.74 2.61
C LEU A 262 23.53 1.53 1.67
N LYS A 263 22.47 0.73 1.72
CA LYS A 263 22.25 -0.37 0.76
C LYS A 263 21.75 0.20 -0.57
N GLU A 264 20.80 1.12 -0.50
CA GLU A 264 20.23 1.83 -1.64
C GLU A 264 20.01 3.31 -1.28
N ASN A 265 20.32 4.22 -2.21
CA ASN A 265 20.16 5.65 -1.99
C ASN A 265 19.59 6.34 -3.24
N TYR A 266 18.30 6.66 -3.17
CA TYR A 266 17.54 7.45 -4.14
C TYR A 266 17.30 8.89 -3.65
N GLY A 267 17.69 9.17 -2.40
CA GLY A 267 17.49 10.46 -1.74
C GLY A 267 18.76 11.32 -1.67
N LYS A 268 18.80 12.23 -0.68
CA LYS A 268 19.97 13.08 -0.41
C LYS A 268 20.56 12.75 0.96
N VAL A 269 21.89 12.76 1.04
CA VAL A 269 22.63 12.69 2.31
C VAL A 269 23.40 13.99 2.45
N LYS A 270 23.18 14.72 3.54
CA LYS A 270 23.78 16.03 3.80
C LYS A 270 24.54 16.01 5.12
N SER A 271 25.64 16.76 5.17
CA SER A 271 26.30 17.03 6.45
C SER A 271 25.49 18.04 7.27
N SER A 272 25.55 17.96 8.60
CA SER A 272 24.91 18.93 9.50
C SER A 272 25.37 20.37 9.25
N LYS A 273 26.58 20.58 8.68
CA LYS A 273 27.11 21.91 8.36
C LYS A 273 26.48 22.52 7.10
N GLU A 274 26.14 21.72 6.09
CA GLU A 274 25.52 22.17 4.83
C GLU A 274 24.10 22.75 5.00
N ILE A 275 23.42 22.41 6.10
CA ILE A 275 22.07 22.92 6.39
C ILE A 275 22.12 24.38 6.84
N ASN A 276 23.21 24.82 7.44
CA ASN A 276 23.38 26.21 7.87
C ASN A 276 23.65 27.17 6.70
N SER A 277 24.02 26.68 5.52
CA SER A 277 24.21 27.49 4.30
C SER A 277 22.94 27.62 3.42
N ASP A 278 21.99 26.69 3.50
CA ASP A 278 20.81 26.64 2.61
C ASP A 278 19.49 27.08 3.31
N LYS A 279 19.49 28.24 3.98
CA LYS A 279 18.28 28.80 4.63
C LYS A 279 17.16 29.28 3.68
N LYS A 280 17.09 28.80 2.42
CA LYS A 280 16.09 29.28 1.45
C LYS A 280 15.17 28.24 0.79
N GLU A 281 15.21 26.95 1.14
CA GLU A 281 14.44 25.99 0.32
C GLU A 281 13.78 24.77 1.01
N SER A 282 13.40 24.83 2.28
CA SER A 282 12.70 23.67 2.89
C SER A 282 11.59 24.01 3.88
N GLU A 283 10.55 24.68 3.39
CA GLU A 283 9.20 24.57 3.95
C GLU A 283 8.28 23.95 2.89
N LYS A 284 8.34 22.62 2.74
CA LYS A 284 7.33 21.80 2.05
C LYS A 284 7.66 20.31 2.20
N ILE A 285 7.62 19.81 3.43
CA ILE A 285 7.47 18.37 3.69
C ILE A 285 6.27 18.25 4.62
N LEU A 286 5.24 17.54 4.17
CA LEU A 286 3.98 17.33 4.88
C LEU A 286 4.26 16.64 6.22
N TYR A 287 3.87 17.31 7.31
CA TYR A 287 3.96 16.79 8.66
C TYR A 287 2.83 15.78 8.90
N ALA A 288 3.14 14.49 8.73
CA ALA A 288 2.35 13.42 9.30
C ALA A 288 3.32 12.49 10.06
N ASN A 289 3.05 12.33 11.36
CA ASN A 289 3.77 11.52 12.35
C ASN A 289 5.13 12.09 12.83
N LEU A 290 5.05 12.94 13.86
CA LEU A 290 6.15 13.18 14.81
C LEU A 290 6.22 11.98 15.76
N LEU A 291 7.14 11.05 15.50
CA LEU A 291 7.65 10.15 16.52
C LEU A 291 9.03 10.67 16.93
N GLU A 292 9.05 11.48 17.98
CA GLU A 292 10.27 11.76 18.73
C GLU A 292 10.56 10.53 19.59
N LEU A 293 11.46 9.67 19.12
CA LEU A 293 12.16 8.74 20.00
C LEU A 293 13.21 9.56 20.74
N THR A 294 12.80 10.20 21.82
CA THR A 294 13.71 10.75 22.82
C THR A 294 14.05 9.59 23.75
N LEU A 295 15.29 9.14 23.73
CA LEU A 295 15.84 8.14 24.65
C LEU A 295 16.80 8.81 25.62
#